data_AF-A0A815TRQ9-F1
#
_entry.id   AF-A0A815TRQ9-F1
#
_cell.length_a   1.000
_cell.length_b   1.000
_cell.length_c   1.000
_cell.angle_alpha   90.00
_cell.angle_beta   90.00
_cell.angle_gamma   90.00
#
_symmetry.space_group_name_H-M   'P 1'
#
loop_
_entity.id
_entity.type
_entity.pdbx_description
1 polymer ?
#
loop_
_entity_poly.entity_id
_entity_poly.type
_entity_poly.pdbx_seq_one_letter_code
_entity_poly.pdbx_strand_id
1 'polypeptide(L)' 'MNVNESCFGLFIDVNNNLYCSLKNLHQVVKLSLNNGTTIPTIAAGNGSAGSLSNMLNSPQGIYVD' A
#
# COMPACT_ATOMS: atom_id res chain seq x y z
N MET A 1 -3.19 11.50 4.96
CA MET A 1 -2.11 11.22 4.00
C MET A 1 -2.73 11.30 2.62
N ASN A 2 -2.13 12.05 1.69
CA ASN A 2 -2.51 12.02 0.27
C ASN A 2 -1.41 11.28 -0.49
N VAL A 3 -1.79 10.35 -1.35
CA VAL A 3 -0.86 9.57 -2.18
C VAL A 3 -0.89 10.14 -3.58
N ASN A 4 0.24 10.73 -4.01
CA ASN A 4 0.41 11.31 -5.35
C ASN A 4 1.36 10.47 -6.22
N GLU A 5 1.50 9.17 -5.91
CA GLU A 5 2.42 8.25 -6.59
C GLU A 5 1.66 7.18 -7.36
N SER A 6 2.29 6.65 -8.40
CA SER A 6 1.70 5.58 -9.20
C SER A 6 1.57 4.29 -8.40
N CYS A 7 0.44 3.62 -8.59
CA CYS A 7 0.20 2.31 -8.02
C CYS A 7 0.79 1.22 -8.92
N PHE A 8 1.77 0.47 -8.44
CA PHE A 8 2.46 -0.58 -9.23
C PHE A 8 1.84 -1.97 -9.06
N GLY A 9 1.03 -2.16 -8.03
CA GLY A 9 0.22 -3.35 -7.84
C GLY A 9 -1.01 -3.01 -7.03
N LEU A 10 -2.13 -3.57 -7.46
CA LEU A 10 -3.44 -3.35 -6.88
C LEU A 10 -4.05 -4.69 -6.47
N PHE A 11 -4.70 -4.70 -5.32
CA PHE A 11 -5.48 -5.82 -4.84
C PHE A 11 -6.67 -5.31 -4.03
N ILE A 12 -7.82 -6.00 -4.09
CA ILE A 12 -8.98 -5.70 -3.27
C ILE A 12 -9.32 -6.95 -2.46
N ASP A 13 -9.35 -6.82 -1.13
CA ASP A 13 -9.69 -7.94 -0.24
C ASP A 13 -11.21 -8.15 -0.10
N VAL A 14 -11.60 -9.27 0.52
CA VAL A 14 -13.01 -9.62 0.79
C VAL A 14 -13.74 -8.62 1.70
N ASN A 15 -12.99 -7.78 2.42
CA ASN A 15 -13.53 -6.73 3.28
C ASN A 15 -13.61 -5.38 2.54
N ASN A 16 -13.44 -5.38 1.21
CA ASN A 16 -13.51 -4.22 0.33
C ASN A 16 -12.47 -3.14 0.67
N ASN A 17 -11.24 -3.58 0.98
CA ASN A 17 -10.10 -2.70 1.08
C ASN A 17 -9.21 -2.81 -0.15
N LEU A 18 -8.90 -1.66 -0.76
CA LEU A 18 -7.92 -1.54 -1.82
C LEU A 18 -6.53 -1.42 -1.23
N TYR A 19 -5.62 -2.26 -1.69
CA TYR A 19 -4.20 -2.20 -1.39
C TYR A 19 -3.45 -1.72 -2.62
N CYS A 20 -2.44 -0.89 -2.39
CA CYS A 20 -1.65 -0.30 -3.45
C CYS A 20 -0.15 -0.29 -3.11
N SER A 21 0.66 -0.86 -4.00
CA SER A 21 2.13 -0.84 -3.90
C SER A 21 2.67 0.49 -4.45
N LEU A 22 3.29 1.28 -3.58
CA LEU A 22 3.93 2.54 -3.93
C LEU A 22 5.44 2.31 -4.00
N LYS A 23 5.90 1.88 -5.18
CA LYS A 23 7.29 1.47 -5.43
C LYS A 23 8.31 2.50 -4.94
N ASN A 24 8.13 3.76 -5.31
CA ASN A 24 9.07 4.85 -5.00
C ASN A 24 9.03 5.28 -3.52
N LEU A 25 7.92 5.02 -2.84
CA LEU A 25 7.76 5.33 -1.42
C LEU A 25 8.12 4.17 -0.52
N HIS A 26 8.51 3.01 -1.06
CA HIS A 26 8.87 1.85 -0.24
C HIS A 26 7.75 1.46 0.75
N GLN A 27 6.51 1.59 0.29
CA GLN A 27 5.30 1.45 1.10
C GLN A 27 4.20 0.70 0.35
N VAL A 28 3.35 0.02 1.11
CA VAL A 28 2.03 -0.43 0.65
C VAL A 28 1.00 0.34 1.45
N VAL A 29 0.07 0.98 0.75
CA VAL A 29 -1.05 1.68 1.36
C VAL A 29 -2.33 0.88 1.23
N LYS A 30 -3.26 1.11 2.15
CA LYS A 30 -4.59 0.52 2.20
C LYS A 30 -5.64 1.62 2.25
N LEU A 31 -6.72 1.46 1.49
CA LEU A 31 -7.87 2.35 1.49
C LEU A 31 -9.14 1.51 1.66
N SER A 32 -9.99 1.87 2.63
CA SER A 32 -11.30 1.23 2.77
C SER A 32 -12.31 1.85 1.82
N LEU A 33 -12.95 1.03 1.00
CA LEU A 33 -13.93 1.50 0.00
C LEU A 33 -15.36 1.55 0.54
N ASN A 34 -15.61 1.09 1.78
CA ASN A 34 -16.97 0.95 2.31
C ASN A 34 -17.65 2.27 2.71
N ASN A 35 -16.88 3.27 3.14
CA ASN A 35 -17.44 4.48 3.78
C ASN A 35 -17.15 5.77 3.00
N GLY A 36 -16.80 5.66 1.72
CA GLY A 36 -16.43 6.82 0.88
C GLY A 36 -15.19 7.58 1.39
N THR A 37 -14.39 6.95 2.26
CA THR A 37 -13.14 7.56 2.73
C THR A 37 -12.15 7.58 1.57
N THR A 38 -11.40 8.66 1.46
CA THR A 38 -10.36 8.83 0.44
C THR A 38 -8.97 8.89 1.05
N ILE A 39 -8.86 8.64 2.35
CA ILE A 39 -7.62 8.77 3.11
C ILE A 39 -6.98 7.38 3.23
N PRO A 40 -5.93 7.08 2.47
CA PRO A 40 -5.17 5.84 2.62
C PRO A 40 -4.39 5.82 3.95
N THR A 41 -4.21 4.62 4.48
CA THR A 41 -3.33 4.32 5.62
C THR A 41 -2.16 3.44 5.16
N ILE A 42 -1.06 3.44 5.92
CA ILE A 42 0.08 2.55 5.62
C ILE A 42 -0.27 1.14 6.11
N ALA A 43 -0.25 0.17 5.20
CA ALA A 43 -0.38 -1.24 5.54
C ALA A 43 0.98 -1.89 5.80
N ALA A 44 2.02 -1.49 5.07
CA ALA A 44 3.38 -1.99 5.25
C ALA A 44 4.43 -1.00 4.73
N GLY A 45 5.67 -1.11 5.25
CA GLY A 45 6.80 -0.27 4.88
C GLY A 45 6.85 1.06 5.64
N ASN A 46 8.05 1.52 5.97
CA ASN A 46 8.29 2.72 6.76
C ASN A 46 8.72 3.94 5.92
N GLY A 47 8.66 3.85 4.60
CA GLY A 47 9.09 4.94 3.69
C GLY A 47 10.55 4.83 3.23
N SER A 48 11.33 3.89 3.76
CA SER A 48 12.74 3.71 3.40
C SER A 48 13.01 2.35 2.77
N ALA A 49 13.86 2.34 1.74
CA ALA A 49 14.38 1.12 1.14
C ALA A 49 15.25 0.35 2.15
N GLY A 50 14.99 -0.94 2.33
CA GLY A 50 15.87 -1.79 3.15
C GLY A 50 15.32 -3.19 3.39
N SER A 51 16.00 -3.91 4.27
CA SER A 51 15.72 -5.30 4.65
C SER A 51 15.38 -5.50 6.13
N LEU A 52 15.24 -4.41 6.90
CA LEU A 52 14.71 -4.49 8.26
C LEU A 52 13.24 -4.92 8.21
N SER A 53 12.74 -5.48 9.33
CA SER A 53 11.39 -6.07 9.41
C SER A 53 10.23 -5.12 9.09
N ASN A 54 10.46 -3.80 9.13
CA ASN A 54 9.48 -2.76 8.80
C ASN A 54 9.84 -1.97 7.53
N MET A 55 10.84 -2.40 6.76
CA MET A 55 11.25 -1.78 5.51
C MET A 55 10.78 -2.61 4.33
N LEU A 56 10.50 -1.94 3.22
CA LEU A 56 10.26 -2.57 1.92
C LEU A 56 11.25 -2.01 0.92
N ASN A 57 11.56 -2.76 -0.12
CA ASN A 57 12.40 -2.26 -1.20
C ASN A 57 11.67 -2.39 -2.54
N SER A 58 11.14 -1.27 -3.04
CA SER A 58 10.45 -1.19 -4.33
C SER A 58 9.34 -2.24 -4.49
N PRO A 59 8.33 -2.28 -3.59
CA PRO A 59 7.23 -3.25 -3.69
C PRO A 59 6.46 -3.05 -5.00
N GLN A 60 6.06 -4.16 -5.63
CA GLN A 60 5.36 -4.17 -6.92
C GLN A 60 4.11 -5.05 -6.86
N GLY A 61 4.27 -6.36 -6.69
CA GLY A 61 3.14 -7.29 -6.58
C GLY A 61 2.48 -7.29 -5.19
N ILE A 62 1.19 -7.57 -5.15
CA ILE A 62 0.42 -7.82 -3.92
C ILE A 62 -0.42 -9.07 -4.15
N TYR A 63 -0.43 -9.95 -3.14
CA TYR A 63 -1.34 -11.07 -3.04
C TYR A 63 -1.75 -11.21 -1.57
N VAL A 64 -3.03 -11.47 -1.33
CA VAL A 64 -3.59 -11.74 0.00
C VAL A 64 -4.31 -13.07 -0.11
N ASP A 65 -4.06 -13.95 0.87
CA ASP A 65 -4.73 -15.23 1.06
C ASP A 65 -6.03 -15.06 1.88
#